data_AF-A0A9Q2QI86-F1
#
_entry.id   AF-A0A9Q2QI86-F1
#
_cell.length_a   1.000
_cell.length_b   1.000
_cell.length_c   1.000
_cell.angle_alpha   90.00
_cell.angle_beta   90.00
_cell.angle_gamma   90.00
#
_symmetry.space_group_name_H-M   'P 1'
#
loop_
_entity.id
_entity.type
_entity.pdbx_description
1 polymer ?
#
loop_
_entity_poly.entity_id
_entity_poly.type
_entity_poly.pdbx_seq_one_letter_code
_entity_poly.pdbx_strand_id
1 'polypeptide(L)'
;MQKSFINTDNLNSVNDCLQQLVIAEETQLSIEDQLSNSNSSSEWSAWRKKAENALRVVKAKRRIITARLAVLRQIEKENNMQLHQRHNDYLVAELKKIVTPSSFERCVRRVDEKLEGSIE
;
A
#
# COMPACT_ATOMS: atom_id res chain seq x y z
N MET A 1 13.52 26.77 -6.89
CA MET A 1 13.03 25.37 -6.89
C MET A 1 13.74 24.61 -5.79
N GLN A 2 13.05 24.27 -4.69
CA GLN A 2 13.58 23.28 -3.76
C GLN A 2 13.71 21.96 -4.54
N LYS A 3 14.90 21.34 -4.50
CA LYS A 3 15.11 20.02 -5.09
C LYS A 3 14.41 19.00 -4.21
N SER A 4 13.16 18.69 -4.53
CA SER A 4 12.46 17.53 -3.96
C SER A 4 13.22 16.27 -4.36
N PHE A 5 13.82 15.60 -3.38
CA PHE A 5 14.56 14.37 -3.62
C PHE A 5 13.63 13.17 -3.40
N ILE A 6 13.28 12.48 -4.48
CA ILE A 6 12.54 11.21 -4.42
C ILE A 6 13.54 10.11 -4.07
N ASN A 7 13.45 9.58 -2.86
CA ASN A 7 14.26 8.47 -2.36
C ASN A 7 13.47 7.16 -2.50
N THR A 8 14.06 6.20 -3.21
CA THR A 8 13.47 4.87 -3.43
C THR A 8 14.16 3.75 -2.63
N ASP A 9 15.27 4.06 -1.94
CA ASP A 9 16.15 3.05 -1.37
C ASP A 9 15.71 2.62 0.04
N ASN A 10 15.01 3.52 0.76
CA ASN A 10 14.55 3.31 2.14
C ASN A 10 13.03 3.41 2.28
N LEU A 11 12.31 2.54 1.56
CA LEU A 11 10.84 2.44 1.62
C LEU A 11 10.41 1.28 2.54
N ASN A 12 10.49 1.53 3.86
CA ASN A 12 10.33 0.50 4.89
C ASN A 12 8.94 0.48 5.53
N SER A 13 8.21 1.60 5.50
CA SER A 13 6.84 1.67 5.98
C SER A 13 5.86 2.15 4.90
N VAL A 14 4.57 1.87 5.12
CA VAL A 14 3.47 2.42 4.32
C VAL A 14 3.54 3.94 4.31
N ASN A 15 3.82 4.56 5.46
CA ASN A 15 3.94 6.01 5.57
C ASN A 15 5.10 6.56 4.73
N ASP A 16 6.28 5.92 4.76
CA ASP A 16 7.43 6.34 3.95
C ASP A 16 7.09 6.30 2.46
N CYS A 17 6.42 5.22 2.02
CA CYS A 17 5.97 5.09 0.64
C CYS A 17 4.97 6.18 0.27
N LEU A 18 4.00 6.49 1.13
CA LEU A 18 3.01 7.53 0.86
C LEU A 18 3.64 8.92 0.78
N GLN A 19 4.55 9.25 1.70
CA GLN A 19 5.27 10.53 1.67
C GLN A 19 6.09 10.69 0.39
N GLN A 20 6.86 9.66 0.00
CA GLN A 20 7.63 9.70 -1.24
C GLN A 20 6.75 9.73 -2.49
N LEU A 21 5.56 9.10 -2.44
CA LEU A 21 4.60 9.12 -3.53
C LEU A 21 4.05 10.52 -3.76
N VAL A 22 3.67 11.24 -2.69
CA VAL A 22 3.22 12.63 -2.78
C VAL A 22 4.29 13.51 -3.41
N ILE A 23 5.53 13.42 -2.93
CA ILE A 23 6.66 14.18 -3.47
C ILE A 23 6.88 13.87 -4.96
N ALA A 24 6.75 12.61 -5.36
CA ALA A 24 6.89 12.20 -6.75
C ALA A 24 5.78 12.77 -7.65
N GLU A 25 4.52 12.77 -7.19
CA GLU A 25 3.39 13.34 -7.93
C GLU A 25 3.51 14.86 -8.08
N GLU A 26 3.83 15.57 -7.00
CA GLU A 26 4.05 17.03 -7.03
C GLU A 26 5.19 17.41 -7.98
N THR A 27 6.29 16.63 -7.93
CA THR A 27 7.44 16.85 -8.83
C THR A 27 7.06 16.55 -10.28
N GLN A 28 6.26 15.52 -10.54
CA GLN A 28 5.76 15.20 -11.88
C GLN A 28 4.92 16.35 -12.43
N LEU A 29 3.93 16.83 -11.65
CA LEU A 29 3.05 17.93 -12.05
C LEU A 29 3.85 19.21 -12.32
N SER A 30 4.84 19.53 -11.47
CA SER A 30 5.69 20.70 -11.69
C SER A 30 6.49 20.63 -12.99
N ILE A 31 7.01 19.45 -13.35
CA ILE A 31 7.75 19.26 -14.62
C ILE A 31 6.79 19.34 -15.80
N GLU A 32 5.60 18.74 -15.70
CA GLU A 32 4.59 18.76 -16.76
C GLU A 32 4.09 20.20 -17.03
N ASP A 33 3.83 20.98 -15.99
CA ASP A 33 3.45 22.39 -16.08
C ASP A 33 4.57 23.25 -16.73
N GLN A 34 5.83 23.05 -16.34
CA GLN A 34 6.95 23.73 -16.98
C GLN A 34 7.08 23.37 -18.46
N LEU A 35 6.86 22.11 -18.82
CA LEU A 35 6.91 21.62 -20.21
C LEU A 35 5.76 22.15 -21.08
N SER A 36 4.58 22.40 -20.50
CA SER A 36 3.43 22.97 -21.20
C SER A 36 3.53 24.48 -21.34
N ASN A 37 4.05 25.18 -20.32
CA ASN A 37 4.14 26.64 -20.28
C ASN A 37 5.43 27.19 -20.90
N SER A 38 6.37 26.34 -21.32
CA SER A 38 7.62 26.78 -21.92
C SER A 38 7.41 27.37 -23.31
N ASN A 39 7.75 28.65 -23.49
CA ASN A 39 7.80 29.34 -24.79
C ASN A 39 8.97 28.87 -25.69
N SER A 40 9.74 27.86 -25.26
CA SER A 40 10.78 27.27 -26.09
C SER A 40 10.15 26.46 -27.22
N SER A 41 9.82 27.14 -28.32
CA SER A 41 9.22 26.56 -29.53
C SER A 41 10.09 25.48 -30.19
N SER A 42 11.38 25.42 -29.87
CA SER A 42 12.25 24.37 -30.38
C SER A 42 12.12 23.10 -29.52
N GLU A 43 11.45 22.09 -30.09
CA GLU A 43 11.43 20.69 -29.64
C GLU A 43 12.86 20.15 -29.38
N TRP A 44 13.87 20.76 -30.00
CA TRP A 44 15.28 20.39 -29.91
C TRP A 44 16.07 21.10 -28.80
N SER A 45 15.43 21.93 -27.98
CA SER A 45 16.14 22.60 -26.89
C SER A 45 16.72 21.59 -25.90
N ALA A 46 17.98 21.78 -25.52
CA ALA A 46 18.67 20.91 -24.56
C ALA A 46 17.97 20.90 -23.19
N TRP A 47 17.26 21.99 -22.85
CA TRP A 47 16.44 22.08 -21.65
C TRP A 47 15.23 21.13 -21.72
N ARG A 48 14.47 21.14 -22.83
CA ARG A 48 13.28 20.29 -22.97
C ARG A 48 13.62 18.81 -22.87
N LYS A 49 14.68 18.36 -23.56
CA LYS A 49 15.18 16.98 -23.46
C LYS A 49 15.56 16.58 -22.03
N LYS A 50 16.18 17.50 -21.28
CA LYS A 50 16.52 17.26 -19.86
C LYS A 50 15.27 17.17 -18.98
N ALA A 51 14.28 18.04 -19.21
CA ALA A 51 13.00 18.02 -18.49
C ALA A 51 12.20 16.74 -18.79
N GLU A 52 12.11 16.31 -20.05
CA GLU A 52 11.48 15.04 -20.44
C GLU A 52 12.19 13.82 -19.84
N ASN A 53 13.53 13.83 -19.80
CA ASN A 53 14.29 12.78 -19.12
C ASN A 53 14.02 12.77 -17.61
N ALA A 54 13.99 13.93 -16.96
CA ALA A 54 13.62 14.04 -15.55
C ALA A 54 12.21 13.50 -15.29
N LEU A 55 11.24 13.83 -16.16
CA LEU A 55 9.88 13.31 -16.10
C LEU A 55 9.85 11.77 -16.18
N ARG A 56 10.62 11.19 -17.11
CA ARG A 56 10.74 9.73 -17.23
C ARG A 56 11.29 9.09 -15.95
N VAL A 57 12.31 9.70 -15.34
CA VAL A 57 12.90 9.22 -14.08
C VAL A 57 11.89 9.30 -12.93
N VAL A 58 11.18 10.42 -12.79
CA VAL A 58 10.13 10.58 -11.76
C VAL A 58 9.04 9.52 -11.93
N LYS A 59 8.55 9.30 -13.16
CA LYS A 59 7.56 8.26 -13.46
C LYS A 59 8.07 6.85 -13.12
N ALA A 60 9.34 6.55 -13.38
CA ALA A 60 9.95 5.28 -13.01
C ALA A 60 10.03 5.10 -11.49
N LYS A 61 10.49 6.12 -10.76
CA LYS A 61 10.54 6.11 -9.29
C LYS A 61 9.14 5.94 -8.67
N ARG A 62 8.15 6.64 -9.21
CA ARG A 62 6.74 6.50 -8.79
C ARG A 62 6.27 5.05 -8.88
N ARG A 63 6.55 4.35 -10.00
CA ARG A 63 6.20 2.93 -10.17
C ARG A 63 6.82 2.04 -9.09
N ILE A 64 8.08 2.27 -8.75
CA ILE A 64 8.78 1.53 -7.68
C ILE A 64 8.10 1.78 -6.33
N ILE A 65 7.79 3.04 -6.00
CA ILE A 65 7.10 3.42 -4.76
C ILE A 65 5.73 2.74 -4.66
N THR A 66 4.93 2.79 -5.73
CA THR A 66 3.61 2.15 -5.75
C THR A 66 3.69 0.63 -5.59
N ALA A 67 4.65 -0.01 -6.26
CA ALA A 67 4.86 -1.46 -6.12
C ALA A 67 5.24 -1.83 -4.67
N ARG A 68 6.17 -1.08 -4.06
CA ARG A 68 6.57 -1.29 -2.67
C ARG A 68 5.42 -1.06 -1.69
N LEU A 69 4.63 -0.01 -1.90
CA LEU A 69 3.43 0.28 -1.11
C LEU A 69 2.43 -0.88 -1.15
N ALA A 70 2.18 -1.45 -2.33
CA ALA A 70 1.27 -2.58 -2.49
C ALA A 70 1.74 -3.81 -1.68
N VAL A 71 3.04 -4.12 -1.74
CA VAL A 71 3.65 -5.20 -0.94
C VAL A 71 3.48 -4.95 0.56
N LEU A 72 3.79 -3.74 1.03
CA LEU A 72 3.68 -3.42 2.46
C LEU A 72 2.24 -3.49 2.95
N ARG A 73 1.27 -3.00 2.17
CA ARG A 73 -0.16 -3.12 2.51
C ARG A 73 -0.64 -4.56 2.56
N GLN A 74 -0.14 -5.41 1.66
CA GLN A 74 -0.48 -6.84 1.70
C GLN A 74 0.09 -7.51 2.95
N ILE A 75 1.33 -7.19 3.33
CA ILE A 75 1.96 -7.71 4.56
C ILE A 75 1.18 -7.24 5.79
N GLU A 76 0.82 -5.96 5.86
CA GLU A 76 0.04 -5.41 6.98
C GLU A 76 -1.33 -6.10 7.12
N LYS A 77 -2.02 -6.32 5.99
CA LYS A 77 -3.29 -7.06 5.96
C LYS A 77 -3.13 -8.48 6.49
N GLU A 78 -2.11 -9.20 6.02
CA GLU A 78 -1.83 -10.57 6.44
C GLU A 78 -1.51 -10.63 7.94
N ASN A 79 -0.67 -9.72 8.44
CA ASN A 79 -0.34 -9.63 9.86
C ASN A 79 -1.58 -9.36 10.71
N ASN A 80 -2.47 -8.47 10.26
CA ASN A 80 -3.72 -8.19 10.97
C ASN A 80 -4.66 -9.40 10.99
N MET A 81 -4.79 -10.10 9.85
CA MET A 81 -5.57 -11.34 9.79
C MET A 81 -5.02 -12.39 10.76
N GLN A 82 -3.70 -12.61 10.78
CA GLN A 82 -3.07 -13.54 11.70
C GLN A 82 -3.23 -13.13 13.16
N LEU A 83 -3.13 -11.83 13.47
CA LEU A 83 -3.35 -11.31 14.82
C LEU A 83 -4.79 -11.57 15.28
N HIS A 84 -5.78 -11.28 14.44
CA HIS A 84 -7.19 -11.53 14.74
C HIS A 84 -7.48 -13.03 14.90
N GLN A 85 -6.91 -13.87 14.04
CA GLN A 85 -7.03 -15.32 14.16
C GLN A 85 -6.46 -15.82 15.48
N ARG A 86 -5.21 -15.46 15.81
CA ARG A 86 -4.57 -15.85 17.07
C ARG A 86 -5.37 -15.36 18.28
N HIS A 87 -5.83 -14.12 18.26
CA HIS A 87 -6.65 -13.56 19.32
C HIS A 87 -7.94 -14.38 19.51
N ASN A 88 -8.62 -14.74 18.43
CA ASN A 88 -9.82 -15.57 18.48
C ASN A 88 -9.51 -16.98 18.99
N ASP A 89 -8.41 -17.59 18.57
CA ASP A 89 -7.99 -18.92 19.03
C ASP A 89 -7.74 -18.92 20.55
N TYR A 90 -7.04 -17.91 21.07
CA TYR A 90 -6.83 -17.75 22.51
C TYR A 90 -8.15 -17.51 23.26
N LEU A 91 -9.03 -16.66 22.71
CA LEU A 91 -10.33 -16.39 23.30
C LEU A 91 -11.17 -17.67 23.39
N VAL A 92 -11.22 -18.47 22.33
CA VAL A 92 -11.94 -19.76 22.30
C VAL A 92 -11.34 -20.73 23.31
N ALA A 93 -10.01 -20.79 23.42
CA ALA A 93 -9.33 -21.64 24.40
C ALA A 93 -9.67 -21.25 25.85
N GLU A 94 -9.71 -19.96 26.18
CA GLU A 94 -10.11 -19.49 27.51
C GLU A 94 -11.60 -19.71 27.78
N LEU A 95 -12.46 -19.42 26.79
CA LEU A 95 -13.90 -19.66 26.91
C LEU A 95 -14.18 -21.14 27.20
N LYS A 96 -13.50 -22.07 26.52
CA LYS A 96 -13.66 -23.52 26.72
C LYS A 96 -13.38 -23.98 28.15
N LYS A 97 -12.57 -23.24 28.92
CA LYS A 97 -12.32 -23.55 30.34
C LYS A 97 -13.48 -23.13 31.26
N ILE A 98 -14.29 -22.16 30.82
CA ILE A 98 -15.35 -21.53 31.63
C ILE A 98 -16.72 -22.13 31.28
N VAL A 99 -17.01 -22.36 30.00
CA VAL A 99 -18.31 -22.85 29.56
C VAL A 99 -18.46 -24.36 29.72
N THR A 100 -19.71 -24.82 29.90
CA THR A 100 -19.99 -26.26 29.92
C THR A 100 -19.73 -26.88 28.54
N PRO A 101 -19.22 -28.13 28.48
CA PRO A 101 -18.91 -28.80 27.21
C PRO A 101 -20.10 -28.85 26.24
N SER A 102 -21.30 -29.11 26.74
CA SER A 102 -22.53 -29.17 25.94
C SER A 102 -22.90 -27.83 25.29
N SER A 103 -22.65 -26.71 25.98
CA SER A 103 -22.89 -25.38 25.41
C SER A 103 -21.87 -25.06 24.32
N PHE A 104 -20.61 -25.44 24.54
CA PHE A 104 -19.54 -25.24 23.56
C PHE A 104 -19.78 -26.05 22.28
N GLU A 105 -20.13 -27.34 22.40
CA GLU A 105 -20.46 -28.20 21.26
C GLU A 105 -21.65 -27.69 20.44
N ARG A 106 -22.66 -27.11 21.12
CA ARG A 106 -23.79 -26.47 20.43
C ARG A 106 -23.36 -25.23 19.64
N CYS A 107 -22.40 -24.47 20.16
CA CYS A 107 -21.82 -23.34 19.43
C CYS A 107 -21.03 -23.80 18.20
N VAL A 108 -20.20 -24.85 18.33
CA VAL A 108 -19.44 -25.43 17.21
C VAL A 108 -20.38 -25.85 16.08
N ARG A 109 -21.42 -26.63 16.40
CA ARG A 109 -22.40 -27.08 15.40
C ARG A 109 -23.07 -25.93 14.64
N ARG A 110 -23.41 -24.85 15.34
CA ARG A 110 -23.98 -23.64 14.71
C ARG A 110 -22.98 -22.89 13.83
N VAL A 111 -21.70 -22.95 14.13
CA VAL A 111 -20.65 -22.38 13.28
C VAL A 111 -20.50 -23.23 12.02
N ASP A 112 -20.45 -24.55 12.17
CA ASP A 112 -20.35 -25.49 11.04
C ASP A 112 -21.55 -25.33 10.08
N GLU A 113 -22.78 -25.29 10.60
CA GLU A 113 -24.00 -25.04 9.82
C GLU A 113 -23.94 -23.72 9.03
N LYS A 114 -23.34 -22.67 9.61
CA LYS A 114 -23.18 -21.37 8.92
C LYS A 114 -22.08 -21.40 7.87
N LEU A 115 -21.00 -22.14 8.09
CA LEU A 115 -19.91 -22.28 7.12
C LEU A 115 -20.38 -23.08 5.92
N GLU A 116 -21.12 -24.16 6.14
CA GLU A 116 -21.73 -24.97 5.08
C GLU A 116 -22.78 -24.18 4.29
N GLY A 117 -23.65 -23.42 4.96
CA GLY A 117 -24.66 -22.58 4.30
C GLY A 117 -24.12 -21.32 3.60
N SER A 118 -22.82 -21.01 3.73
CA SER A 118 -22.18 -19.89 3.03
C SER A 118 -21.52 -20.32 1.70
N ILE A 119 -21.61 -21.61 1.35
CA ILE A 119 -21.01 -22.23 0.15
C ILE A 119 -22.05 -22.43 -0.97
N GLU A 120 -23.35 -22.19 -0.71
CA GLU A 120 -24.42 -22.14 -1.72
C GLU A 120 -24.72 -20.70 -2.18
#